data_AF-A0AAJ0D1W8-F1
#
_entry.id   AF-A0AAJ0D1W8-F1
#
_cell.length_a   1.000
_cell.length_b   1.000
_cell.length_c   1.000
_cell.angle_alpha   90.00
_cell.angle_beta   90.00
_cell.angle_gamma   90.00
#
_symmetry.space_group_name_H-M   'P 1'
#
loop_
_entity.id
_entity.type
_entity.pdbx_description
1 polymer ?
#
loop_
_entity_poly.entity_id
_entity_poly.type
_entity_poly.pdbx_seq_one_letter_code
_entity_poly.pdbx_strand_id
1 'polypeptide(L)'
;MTNNATVILQSKDIFHGLPSYSDNADSQGLTALVTGATGLSGYHMVRVLAASPRWNKIYCLSSRSPPDNFFSDLGHGAQRVEHLVVDFLDEPSQIAQRLGDRIPKVDHVFYFSYKQPAPKGNALDLWANAEELERINRKIPSVGYLNCIILTTLCYPVALFKNFIEGLRSTNLQPKRFMLQTGSKHYAFYLGPASIPAFESDPRVLLDGNFYYPQEDSLADYCKSIGAKWNVVRPNYIVGAVRDGALNHLIGFGIYASVQAYLKKPISFPGDYHAWDREQHQSTGLLNAYFQEWVVLAEHTADEAFNIHDGLSFTWGRLWPYLAQWYGTSWNPPEEDKSKYRKMQLQIPTTPRGYGPQLTLKSTVSLLEWSQQPGVEKAWKEIATQHDLALDPFDPKYRARIFSFSDSAVIGDGPMTLSLRKARKYGFFGTVDSYHSIFTALQELARLKLIAGPVINRFEE
;
A
#
# COMPACT_ATOMS: atom_id res chain seq x y z
N MET A 1 -36.83 10.24 3.35
CA MET A 1 -37.06 9.49 4.61
C MET A 1 -35.70 9.24 5.24
N THR A 2 -35.35 9.95 6.30
CA THR A 2 -34.11 9.70 7.06
C THR A 2 -34.29 8.39 7.82
N ASN A 3 -33.79 7.31 7.26
CA ASN A 3 -33.73 6.03 7.97
C ASN A 3 -32.69 6.21 9.08
N ASN A 4 -33.13 6.39 10.32
CA ASN A 4 -32.24 6.45 11.49
C ASN A 4 -31.66 5.05 11.72
N ALA A 5 -30.60 4.70 11.00
CA ALA A 5 -29.87 3.46 11.21
C ALA A 5 -28.99 3.60 12.46
N THR A 6 -29.23 2.76 13.46
CA THR A 6 -28.34 2.64 14.61
C THR A 6 -27.12 1.84 14.18
N VAL A 7 -25.91 2.39 14.38
CA VAL A 7 -24.65 1.70 14.10
C VAL A 7 -24.03 1.27 15.43
N ILE A 8 -23.76 -0.03 15.58
CA ILE A 8 -23.04 -0.56 16.74
C ILE A 8 -21.54 -0.58 16.40
N LEU A 9 -20.74 0.03 17.26
CA LEU A 9 -19.29 0.13 17.11
C LEU A 9 -18.59 -0.70 18.18
N GLN A 10 -17.42 -1.22 17.83
CA GLN A 10 -16.57 -1.99 18.73
C GLN A 10 -15.12 -1.51 18.65
N SER A 11 -14.36 -1.80 19.71
CA SER A 11 -12.90 -1.69 19.71
C SER A 11 -12.28 -3.08 19.73
N LYS A 12 -11.17 -3.24 19.03
CA LYS A 12 -10.39 -4.47 19.01
C LYS A 12 -8.91 -4.09 18.98
N ASP A 13 -8.19 -4.46 20.03
CA ASP A 13 -6.80 -4.07 20.23
C ASP A 13 -6.63 -2.54 20.11
N ILE A 14 -5.79 -2.07 19.20
CA ILE A 14 -5.51 -0.65 18.94
C ILE A 14 -6.53 0.02 17.99
N PHE A 15 -7.50 -0.75 17.48
CA PHE A 15 -8.49 -0.28 16.52
C PHE A 15 -9.78 0.09 17.23
N HIS A 16 -10.30 1.28 16.96
CA HIS A 16 -11.48 1.83 17.60
C HIS A 16 -12.55 2.18 16.57
N GLY A 17 -13.82 2.22 16.98
CA GLY A 17 -14.93 2.60 16.10
C GLY A 17 -15.17 1.62 14.95
N LEU A 18 -14.70 0.38 15.05
CA LEU A 18 -14.91 -0.64 14.02
C LEU A 18 -16.39 -1.02 13.95
N PRO A 19 -16.92 -1.34 12.76
CA PRO A 19 -18.30 -1.81 12.64
C PRO A 19 -18.47 -3.13 13.39
N SER A 20 -19.59 -3.25 14.10
CA SER A 20 -20.13 -4.54 14.52
C SER A 20 -21.14 -5.00 13.49
N TYR A 21 -21.09 -6.28 13.16
CA TYR A 21 -22.00 -6.88 12.22
C TYR A 21 -23.06 -7.65 13.00
N SER A 22 -24.33 -7.45 12.67
CA SER A 22 -25.43 -8.23 13.23
C SER A 22 -25.35 -9.70 12.80
N ASP A 23 -25.89 -10.61 13.60
CA ASP A 23 -26.07 -12.03 13.26
C ASP A 23 -27.18 -12.28 12.21
N ASN A 24 -27.26 -11.44 11.18
CA ASN A 24 -28.22 -11.63 10.10
C ASN A 24 -27.74 -12.74 9.15
N ALA A 25 -28.69 -13.56 8.66
CA ALA A 25 -28.39 -14.71 7.81
C ALA A 25 -27.63 -14.35 6.52
N ASP A 26 -27.87 -13.15 5.96
CA ASP A 26 -27.23 -12.67 4.73
C ASP A 26 -25.73 -12.35 4.88
N SER A 27 -25.24 -12.21 6.11
CA SER A 27 -23.82 -11.98 6.40
C SER A 27 -23.15 -13.18 7.05
N GLN A 28 -23.59 -14.41 6.75
CA GLN A 28 -23.00 -15.64 7.28
C GLN A 28 -22.78 -16.67 6.16
N GLY A 29 -21.90 -17.64 6.39
CA GLY A 29 -21.65 -18.72 5.43
C GLY A 29 -21.00 -18.28 4.11
N LEU A 30 -20.35 -17.11 4.11
CA LEU A 30 -19.83 -16.45 2.92
C LEU A 30 -18.55 -17.09 2.42
N THR A 31 -18.33 -17.02 1.10
CA THR A 31 -17.09 -17.43 0.44
C THR A 31 -16.37 -16.23 -0.17
N ALA A 32 -15.12 -16.01 0.24
CA ALA A 32 -14.26 -14.95 -0.27
C ALA A 32 -13.23 -15.47 -1.28
N LEU A 33 -12.94 -14.65 -2.28
CA LEU A 33 -11.78 -14.80 -3.16
C LEU A 33 -10.85 -13.61 -2.99
N VAL A 34 -9.66 -13.82 -2.40
CA VAL A 34 -8.67 -12.77 -2.12
C VAL A 34 -7.49 -12.92 -3.08
N THR A 35 -7.29 -11.94 -3.96
CA THR A 35 -6.13 -11.92 -4.86
C THR A 35 -4.97 -11.14 -4.26
N GLY A 36 -3.73 -11.49 -4.61
CA GLY A 36 -2.55 -10.88 -4.01
C GLY A 36 -2.43 -11.21 -2.53
N ALA A 37 -2.88 -12.40 -2.13
CA ALA A 37 -3.08 -12.80 -0.73
C ALA A 37 -1.78 -12.77 0.10
N THR A 38 -0.61 -12.95 -0.51
CA THR A 38 0.70 -12.88 0.16
C THR A 38 1.27 -11.46 0.20
N GLY A 39 0.62 -10.50 -0.46
CA GLY A 39 0.99 -9.09 -0.46
C GLY A 39 0.50 -8.37 0.78
N LEU A 40 0.96 -7.13 0.98
CA LEU A 40 0.71 -6.37 2.20
C LEU A 40 -0.80 -6.21 2.49
N SER A 41 -1.59 -5.69 1.54
CA SER A 41 -3.05 -5.55 1.75
C SER A 41 -3.78 -6.88 1.77
N GLY A 42 -3.46 -7.78 0.84
CA GLY A 42 -4.13 -9.07 0.71
C GLY A 42 -3.99 -9.92 1.98
N TYR A 43 -2.81 -9.95 2.60
CA TYR A 43 -2.58 -10.74 3.80
C TYR A 43 -3.35 -10.20 5.01
N HIS A 44 -3.35 -8.87 5.19
CA HIS A 44 -4.16 -8.26 6.26
C HIS A 44 -5.66 -8.50 6.04
N MET A 45 -6.10 -8.54 4.78
CA MET A 45 -7.46 -8.95 4.47
C MET A 45 -7.73 -10.40 4.88
N VAL A 46 -6.85 -11.34 4.51
CA VAL A 46 -6.98 -12.75 4.95
C VAL A 46 -7.01 -12.87 6.47
N ARG A 47 -6.20 -12.11 7.21
CA ARG A 47 -6.23 -12.08 8.69
C ARG A 47 -7.59 -11.65 9.22
N VAL A 48 -8.20 -10.60 8.66
CA VAL A 48 -9.52 -10.11 9.08
C VAL A 48 -10.61 -11.13 8.78
N LEU A 49 -10.65 -11.66 7.55
CA LEU A 49 -11.66 -12.64 7.15
C LEU A 49 -11.52 -13.95 7.96
N ALA A 50 -10.29 -14.43 8.17
CA ALA A 50 -10.02 -15.66 8.91
C ALA A 50 -10.40 -15.54 10.40
N ALA A 51 -10.28 -14.34 10.99
CA ALA A 51 -10.67 -14.08 12.38
C ALA A 51 -12.20 -14.08 12.60
N SER A 52 -13.01 -13.97 11.53
CA SER A 52 -14.47 -13.87 11.62
C SER A 52 -15.15 -15.17 11.20
N PRO A 53 -16.10 -15.72 11.98
CA PRO A 53 -16.79 -16.95 11.61
C PRO A 53 -17.76 -16.82 10.44
N ARG A 54 -18.09 -15.59 10.04
CA ARG A 54 -18.91 -15.26 8.88
C ARG A 54 -18.41 -15.88 7.58
N TRP A 55 -17.10 -15.95 7.41
CA TRP A 55 -16.45 -16.47 6.21
C TRP A 55 -16.24 -17.97 6.37
N ASN A 56 -17.09 -18.77 5.73
CA ASN A 56 -17.01 -20.22 5.77
C ASN A 56 -15.80 -20.74 4.99
N LYS A 57 -15.45 -20.07 3.89
CA LYS A 57 -14.32 -20.44 3.03
C LYS A 57 -13.65 -19.20 2.45
N ILE A 58 -12.32 -19.20 2.43
CA ILE A 58 -11.50 -18.10 1.91
C ILE A 58 -10.49 -18.70 0.94
N TYR A 59 -10.63 -18.37 -0.34
CA TYR A 59 -9.69 -18.76 -1.38
C TYR A 59 -8.68 -17.64 -1.60
N CYS A 60 -7.40 -17.95 -1.44
CA CYS A 60 -6.28 -17.02 -1.54
C CYS A 60 -5.51 -17.28 -2.83
N LEU A 61 -5.37 -16.26 -3.67
CA LEU A 61 -4.65 -16.36 -4.94
C LEU A 61 -3.37 -15.53 -4.91
N SER A 62 -2.26 -16.13 -5.31
CA SER A 62 -1.02 -15.41 -5.66
C SER A 62 -0.17 -16.23 -6.63
N SER A 63 0.72 -15.55 -7.37
CA SER A 63 1.60 -16.22 -8.35
C SER A 63 2.70 -17.09 -7.73
N ARG A 64 2.92 -16.96 -6.42
CA ARG A 64 3.89 -17.74 -5.64
C ARG A 64 3.19 -18.46 -4.51
N SER A 65 3.81 -19.56 -4.07
CA SER A 65 3.41 -20.25 -2.85
C SER A 65 3.53 -19.29 -1.65
N PRO A 66 2.64 -19.41 -0.65
CA PRO A 66 2.67 -18.54 0.52
C PRO A 66 3.91 -18.86 1.37
N PRO A 67 4.42 -17.87 2.13
CA PRO A 67 5.50 -18.12 3.06
C PRO A 67 5.05 -19.04 4.21
N ASP A 68 6.00 -19.72 4.87
CA ASP A 68 5.72 -20.74 5.90
C ASP A 68 4.81 -20.24 7.03
N ASN A 69 4.94 -18.97 7.42
CA ASN A 69 4.16 -18.37 8.49
C ASN A 69 2.72 -18.01 8.09
N PHE A 70 2.38 -18.07 6.80
CA PHE A 70 1.11 -17.56 6.26
C PHE A 70 -0.11 -18.20 6.93
N PHE A 71 -0.11 -19.52 7.12
CA PHE A 71 -1.24 -20.22 7.73
C PHE A 71 -1.16 -20.20 9.26
N SER A 72 0.04 -20.32 9.84
CA SER A 72 0.20 -20.38 11.30
C SER A 72 -0.25 -19.10 12.00
N ASP A 73 -0.05 -17.95 11.35
CA ASP A 73 -0.45 -16.64 11.87
C ASP A 73 -1.99 -16.42 11.86
N LEU A 74 -2.77 -17.27 11.18
CA LEU A 74 -4.23 -17.14 11.07
C LEU A 74 -4.98 -17.86 12.19
N GLY A 75 -4.27 -18.57 13.08
CA GLY A 75 -4.85 -19.33 14.19
C GLY A 75 -5.90 -20.35 13.71
N HIS A 76 -6.98 -20.52 14.47
CA HIS A 76 -8.06 -21.45 14.13
C HIS A 76 -8.75 -21.11 12.79
N GLY A 77 -8.68 -19.86 12.34
CA GLY A 77 -9.24 -19.44 11.05
C GLY A 77 -8.55 -20.10 9.85
N ALA A 78 -7.31 -20.58 10.00
CA ALA A 78 -6.52 -21.19 8.93
C ALA A 78 -7.22 -22.37 8.26
N GLN A 79 -8.02 -23.15 8.99
CA GLN A 79 -8.76 -24.31 8.46
C GLN A 79 -9.79 -23.96 7.38
N ARG A 80 -10.19 -22.67 7.28
CA ARG A 80 -11.11 -22.16 6.27
C ARG A 80 -10.39 -21.51 5.09
N VAL A 81 -9.06 -21.42 5.15
CA VAL A 81 -8.25 -20.76 4.14
C VAL A 81 -7.65 -21.81 3.22
N GLU A 82 -7.78 -21.59 1.92
CA GLU A 82 -7.16 -22.41 0.88
C GLU A 82 -6.37 -21.52 -0.05
N HIS A 83 -5.10 -21.86 -0.27
CA HIS A 83 -4.25 -21.12 -1.19
C HIS A 83 -4.16 -21.83 -2.54
N LEU A 84 -4.28 -21.07 -3.62
CA LEU A 84 -4.09 -21.53 -4.99
C LEU A 84 -3.01 -20.67 -5.66
N VAL A 85 -2.04 -21.33 -6.30
CA VAL A 85 -1.01 -20.65 -7.08
C VAL A 85 -1.56 -20.31 -8.46
N VAL A 86 -1.81 -19.02 -8.69
CA VAL A 86 -2.36 -18.50 -9.95
C VAL A 86 -1.57 -17.26 -10.36
N ASP A 87 -0.95 -17.31 -11.54
CA ASP A 87 -0.33 -16.14 -12.15
C ASP A 87 -1.36 -15.50 -13.07
N PHE A 88 -1.72 -14.24 -12.82
CA PHE A 88 -2.68 -13.53 -13.68
C PHE A 88 -2.05 -12.98 -14.96
N LEU A 89 -0.76 -13.25 -15.20
CA LEU A 89 -0.15 -13.08 -16.52
C LEU A 89 -0.34 -14.31 -17.41
N ASP A 90 -0.82 -15.42 -16.86
CA ASP A 90 -1.23 -16.58 -17.65
C ASP A 90 -2.45 -16.22 -18.53
N GLU A 91 -2.71 -17.05 -19.54
CA GLU A 91 -3.88 -16.89 -20.42
C GLU A 91 -5.20 -17.02 -19.62
N PRO A 92 -6.25 -16.24 -19.95
CA PRO A 92 -7.53 -16.29 -19.24
C PRO A 92 -8.12 -17.69 -19.11
N SER A 93 -7.96 -18.56 -20.11
CA SER A 93 -8.44 -19.94 -20.08
C SER A 93 -7.75 -20.80 -19.01
N GLN A 94 -6.45 -20.59 -18.79
CA GLN A 94 -5.69 -21.28 -17.75
C GLN A 94 -6.07 -20.79 -16.35
N ILE A 95 -6.30 -19.48 -16.21
CA ILE A 95 -6.84 -18.89 -14.98
C ILE A 95 -8.21 -19.50 -14.69
N ALA A 96 -9.11 -19.53 -15.68
CA ALA A 96 -10.45 -20.07 -15.56
C ALA A 96 -10.45 -21.54 -15.12
N GLN A 97 -9.59 -22.37 -15.73
CA GLN A 97 -9.43 -23.77 -15.34
C GLN A 97 -9.02 -23.91 -13.86
N ARG A 98 -7.96 -23.21 -13.44
CA ARG A 98 -7.47 -23.28 -12.05
C ARG A 98 -8.52 -22.83 -11.03
N LEU A 99 -9.35 -21.84 -11.38
CA LEU A 99 -10.44 -21.38 -10.53
C LEU A 99 -11.61 -22.36 -10.53
N GLY A 100 -12.09 -22.78 -11.70
CA GLY A 100 -13.26 -23.65 -11.86
C GLY A 100 -13.07 -25.05 -11.28
N ASP A 101 -11.85 -25.59 -11.33
CA ASP A 101 -11.54 -26.93 -10.79
C ASP A 101 -11.63 -27.00 -9.26
N ARG A 102 -11.49 -25.86 -8.57
CA ARG A 102 -11.27 -25.81 -7.11
C ARG A 102 -12.31 -25.00 -6.35
N ILE A 103 -12.93 -24.03 -7.01
CA ILE A 103 -13.80 -23.05 -6.37
C ILE A 103 -15.24 -23.32 -6.84
N PRO A 104 -16.11 -23.84 -5.97
CA PRO A 104 -17.49 -24.15 -6.34
C PRO A 104 -18.40 -22.92 -6.38
N LYS A 105 -18.10 -21.90 -5.57
CA LYS A 105 -18.84 -20.64 -5.48
C LYS A 105 -17.95 -19.52 -4.93
N VAL A 106 -18.30 -18.27 -5.24
CA VAL A 106 -17.71 -17.07 -4.63
C VAL A 106 -18.82 -16.06 -4.38
N ASP A 107 -18.90 -15.52 -3.17
CA ASP A 107 -19.84 -14.45 -2.83
C ASP A 107 -19.17 -13.07 -2.99
N HIS A 108 -17.90 -12.95 -2.61
CA HIS A 108 -17.17 -11.68 -2.58
C HIS A 108 -15.75 -11.84 -3.15
N VAL A 109 -15.37 -10.93 -4.05
CA VAL A 109 -13.99 -10.84 -4.58
C VAL A 109 -13.29 -9.62 -3.98
N PHE A 110 -12.06 -9.82 -3.51
CA PHE A 110 -11.16 -8.77 -3.03
C PHE A 110 -9.89 -8.78 -3.86
N TYR A 111 -9.67 -7.74 -4.66
CA TYR A 111 -8.55 -7.67 -5.58
C TYR A 111 -7.44 -6.74 -5.08
N PHE A 112 -6.29 -7.33 -4.74
CA PHE A 112 -5.08 -6.62 -4.30
C PHE A 112 -3.85 -6.91 -5.16
N SER A 113 -3.99 -7.69 -6.22
CA SER A 113 -2.85 -8.11 -7.04
C SER A 113 -2.21 -6.91 -7.75
N TYR A 114 -0.92 -6.74 -7.53
CA TYR A 114 -0.14 -5.68 -8.13
C TYR A 114 1.27 -6.19 -8.47
N LYS A 115 1.82 -5.75 -9.60
CA LYS A 115 3.19 -6.03 -10.00
C LYS A 115 3.88 -4.71 -10.33
N GLN A 116 4.81 -4.31 -9.48
CA GLN A 116 5.70 -3.21 -9.79
C GLN A 116 6.94 -3.75 -10.51
N PRO A 117 7.34 -3.17 -11.65
CA PRO A 117 8.65 -3.44 -12.22
C PRO A 117 9.77 -3.02 -11.25
N ALA A 118 10.93 -3.65 -11.36
CA ALA A 118 12.10 -3.21 -10.63
C ALA A 118 12.47 -1.77 -11.04
N PRO A 119 12.72 -0.85 -10.08
CA PRO A 119 13.20 0.48 -10.43
C PRO A 119 14.54 0.37 -11.17
N LYS A 120 14.69 1.11 -12.26
CA LYS A 120 15.97 1.36 -12.93
C LYS A 120 16.37 2.79 -12.57
N GLY A 121 17.53 2.99 -11.93
CA GLY A 121 18.08 4.33 -11.65
C GLY A 121 18.44 4.62 -10.18
N ASN A 122 18.69 5.91 -9.91
CA ASN A 122 19.10 6.52 -8.64
C ASN A 122 17.92 6.76 -7.67
N ALA A 123 18.21 7.26 -6.45
CA ALA A 123 17.29 7.37 -5.32
C ALA A 123 15.97 8.11 -5.63
N LEU A 124 16.06 9.13 -6.47
CA LEU A 124 14.96 10.00 -6.86
C LEU A 124 14.29 9.56 -8.18
N ASP A 125 14.83 8.55 -8.87
CA ASP A 125 14.34 8.05 -10.17
C ASP A 125 13.08 7.17 -10.04
N LEU A 126 12.68 6.81 -8.81
CA LEU A 126 11.33 6.27 -8.56
C LEU A 126 10.23 7.25 -8.99
N TRP A 127 10.56 8.54 -9.06
CA TRP A 127 9.68 9.65 -9.46
C TRP A 127 10.13 10.28 -10.77
N ALA A 128 11.43 10.23 -11.06
CA ALA A 128 12.05 10.82 -12.24
C ALA A 128 12.53 9.76 -13.24
N ASN A 129 11.63 9.00 -13.85
CA ASN A 129 11.92 8.44 -15.17
C ASN A 129 11.40 9.41 -16.23
N ALA A 130 11.98 10.60 -16.30
CA ALA A 130 11.76 11.57 -17.39
C ALA A 130 13.01 11.71 -18.27
N GLU A 131 14.22 11.64 -17.71
CA GLU A 131 15.47 11.90 -18.45
C GLU A 131 16.04 10.65 -19.16
N GLU A 132 15.97 9.45 -18.57
CA GLU A 132 16.33 8.20 -19.29
C GLU A 132 15.33 7.89 -20.42
N LEU A 133 14.09 8.42 -20.34
CA LEU A 133 13.11 8.41 -21.43
C LEU A 133 13.59 9.27 -22.62
N GLU A 134 14.16 10.45 -22.35
CA GLU A 134 14.63 11.39 -23.37
C GLU A 134 15.87 10.85 -24.09
N ARG A 135 16.78 10.15 -23.38
CA ARG A 135 17.98 9.56 -23.95
C ARG A 135 17.69 8.38 -24.90
N ILE A 136 16.68 7.57 -24.58
CA ILE A 136 16.26 6.42 -25.42
C ILE A 136 15.46 6.91 -26.65
N ASN A 137 14.73 8.02 -26.55
CA ASN A 137 13.92 8.58 -27.63
C ASN A 137 14.73 9.32 -28.72
N ARG A 138 16.00 9.67 -28.48
CA ARG A 138 16.82 10.44 -29.43
C ARG A 138 17.33 9.64 -30.66
N LYS A 139 16.87 8.39 -30.85
CA LYS A 139 17.24 7.52 -31.97
C LYS A 139 16.11 7.12 -32.94
N ILE A 140 14.92 7.73 -32.85
CA ILE A 140 13.81 7.41 -33.78
C ILE A 140 13.28 8.70 -34.42
N PRO A 141 13.25 8.82 -35.76
CA PRO A 141 12.72 10.00 -36.42
C PRO A 141 11.18 10.02 -36.36
N SER A 142 10.67 11.10 -35.80
CA SER A 142 9.47 11.84 -36.25
C SER A 142 8.21 11.05 -36.62
N VAL A 143 7.63 10.27 -35.70
CA VAL A 143 6.19 9.95 -35.71
C VAL A 143 5.70 9.81 -34.27
N GLY A 144 4.77 10.68 -33.87
CA GLY A 144 3.80 10.51 -32.76
C GLY A 144 4.31 9.98 -31.41
N TYR A 145 4.24 10.83 -30.37
CA TYR A 145 4.40 10.48 -28.95
C TYR A 145 3.61 9.22 -28.55
N LEU A 146 4.20 8.05 -28.73
CA LEU A 146 3.82 6.77 -28.14
C LEU A 146 4.96 5.77 -28.40
N ASN A 147 5.29 4.95 -27.40
CA ASN A 147 6.32 3.88 -27.36
C ASN A 147 7.68 4.37 -26.79
N CYS A 148 8.31 3.75 -25.78
CA CYS A 148 8.37 2.31 -25.50
C CYS A 148 8.65 1.95 -24.01
N ILE A 149 8.44 2.86 -23.05
CA ILE A 149 8.63 2.57 -21.60
C ILE A 149 7.32 2.66 -20.78
N ILE A 150 6.34 3.42 -21.28
CA ILE A 150 4.95 3.43 -20.81
C ILE A 150 4.29 2.04 -20.98
N LEU A 151 4.77 1.22 -21.93
CA LEU A 151 4.22 -0.09 -22.27
C LEU A 151 4.56 -1.24 -21.31
N THR A 152 5.44 -1.09 -20.32
CA THR A 152 5.73 -2.18 -19.36
C THR A 152 5.29 -1.88 -17.95
N THR A 153 5.46 -0.65 -17.44
CA THR A 153 5.07 -0.31 -16.05
C THR A 153 3.57 -0.15 -15.86
N LEU A 154 2.82 0.32 -16.88
CA LEU A 154 1.37 0.46 -16.83
C LEU A 154 0.62 -0.77 -17.37
N CYS A 155 1.24 -1.55 -18.27
CA CYS A 155 0.56 -2.68 -18.89
C CYS A 155 0.44 -3.89 -17.98
N TYR A 156 1.41 -4.19 -17.11
CA TYR A 156 1.31 -5.38 -16.25
C TYR A 156 0.11 -5.32 -15.30
N PRO A 157 -0.14 -4.23 -14.53
CA PRO A 157 -1.31 -4.17 -13.66
C PRO A 157 -2.65 -4.24 -14.40
N VAL A 158 -2.74 -3.62 -15.59
CA VAL A 158 -3.94 -3.69 -16.42
C VAL A 158 -4.14 -5.11 -16.98
N ALA A 159 -3.08 -5.75 -17.47
CA ALA A 159 -3.11 -7.11 -17.98
C ALA A 159 -3.48 -8.12 -16.87
N LEU A 160 -2.86 -8.02 -15.68
CA LEU A 160 -3.20 -8.85 -14.51
C LEU A 160 -4.68 -8.75 -14.16
N PHE A 161 -5.25 -7.54 -14.17
CA PHE A 161 -6.66 -7.32 -13.84
C PHE A 161 -7.58 -7.85 -14.93
N LYS A 162 -7.26 -7.54 -16.19
CA LYS A 162 -8.04 -7.98 -17.36
C LYS A 162 -8.05 -9.50 -17.49
N ASN A 163 -6.89 -10.15 -17.44
CA ASN A 163 -6.80 -11.60 -17.54
C ASN A 163 -7.55 -12.30 -16.40
N PHE A 164 -7.49 -11.75 -15.18
CA PHE A 164 -8.27 -12.27 -14.06
C PHE A 164 -9.78 -12.14 -14.30
N ILE A 165 -10.26 -10.97 -14.76
CA ILE A 165 -11.68 -10.76 -15.09
C ILE A 165 -12.13 -11.72 -16.21
N GLU A 166 -11.36 -11.85 -17.27
CA GLU A 166 -11.70 -12.74 -18.39
C GLU A 166 -11.65 -14.22 -17.98
N GLY A 167 -10.72 -14.58 -17.09
CA GLY A 167 -10.69 -15.88 -16.43
C GLY A 167 -11.96 -16.14 -15.62
N LEU A 168 -12.38 -15.18 -14.78
CA LEU A 168 -13.63 -15.27 -14.02
C LEU A 168 -14.86 -15.37 -14.94
N ARG A 169 -14.94 -14.58 -16.03
CA ARG A 169 -16.03 -14.65 -17.02
C ARG A 169 -16.17 -16.05 -17.64
N SER A 170 -15.06 -16.78 -17.74
CA SER A 170 -15.01 -18.13 -18.31
C SER A 170 -15.31 -19.23 -17.28
N THR A 171 -15.69 -18.85 -16.05
CA THR A 171 -16.18 -19.76 -15.00
C THR A 171 -17.65 -19.54 -14.70
N ASN A 172 -18.26 -20.42 -13.90
CA ASN A 172 -19.61 -20.23 -13.36
C ASN A 172 -19.63 -19.38 -12.07
N LEU A 173 -18.51 -18.75 -11.69
CA LEU A 173 -18.41 -17.95 -10.47
C LEU A 173 -19.08 -16.59 -10.68
N GLN A 174 -20.09 -16.29 -9.86
CA GLN A 174 -20.87 -15.05 -9.92
C GLN A 174 -20.84 -14.34 -8.56
N PRO A 175 -19.79 -13.54 -8.28
CA PRO A 175 -19.72 -12.80 -7.03
C PRO A 175 -20.83 -11.76 -6.95
N LYS A 176 -21.40 -11.56 -5.75
CA LYS A 176 -22.35 -10.48 -5.48
C LYS A 176 -21.65 -9.13 -5.40
N ARG A 177 -20.43 -9.12 -4.85
CA ARG A 177 -19.60 -7.93 -4.72
C ARG A 177 -18.18 -8.17 -5.22
N PHE A 178 -17.64 -7.21 -5.97
CA PHE A 178 -16.24 -7.16 -6.36
C PHE A 178 -15.60 -5.85 -5.85
N MET A 179 -14.66 -5.98 -4.91
CA MET A 179 -13.85 -4.87 -4.41
C MET A 179 -12.48 -4.84 -5.08
N LEU A 180 -12.12 -3.68 -5.63
CA LEU A 180 -10.80 -3.38 -6.18
C LEU A 180 -10.06 -2.38 -5.27
N GLN A 181 -8.86 -2.73 -4.82
CA GLN A 181 -8.00 -1.75 -4.18
C GLN A 181 -7.13 -1.04 -5.22
N THR A 182 -7.24 0.30 -5.26
CA THR A 182 -6.33 1.17 -6.01
C THR A 182 -5.41 1.91 -5.04
N GLY A 183 -5.52 3.23 -4.91
CA GLY A 183 -4.72 4.02 -3.98
C GLY A 183 -4.76 5.53 -4.24
N SER A 184 -4.08 6.28 -3.36
CA SER A 184 -3.99 7.75 -3.42
C SER A 184 -3.38 8.29 -4.72
N LYS A 185 -2.66 7.47 -5.49
CA LYS A 185 -2.18 7.83 -6.83
C LYS A 185 -3.32 8.17 -7.81
N HIS A 186 -4.56 7.79 -7.52
CA HIS A 186 -5.74 8.26 -8.26
C HIS A 186 -5.77 9.79 -8.40
N TYR A 187 -5.30 10.51 -7.38
CA TYR A 187 -5.28 11.98 -7.32
C TYR A 187 -3.99 12.60 -7.85
N ALA A 188 -3.09 11.79 -8.41
CA ALA A 188 -1.82 12.21 -8.97
C ALA A 188 -0.91 13.01 -8.01
N PHE A 189 -0.96 12.73 -6.70
CA PHE A 189 -0.03 13.34 -5.73
C PHE A 189 1.45 13.14 -6.10
N TYR A 190 1.75 12.09 -6.87
CA TYR A 190 3.10 11.82 -7.35
C TYR A 190 3.61 12.78 -8.43
N LEU A 191 2.68 13.55 -9.04
CA LEU A 191 2.93 14.53 -10.07
C LEU A 191 2.99 15.97 -9.52
N GLY A 192 2.86 16.15 -8.20
CA GLY A 192 2.93 17.44 -7.54
C GLY A 192 1.62 17.86 -6.86
N PRO A 193 1.41 19.16 -6.58
CA PRO A 193 0.29 19.62 -5.77
C PRO A 193 -1.07 19.34 -6.43
N ALA A 194 -1.86 18.48 -5.80
CA ALA A 194 -3.24 18.22 -6.19
C ALA A 194 -4.22 19.05 -5.33
N SER A 195 -5.51 18.97 -5.67
CA SER A 195 -6.58 19.50 -4.83
C SER A 195 -6.66 18.68 -3.54
N ILE A 196 -6.66 19.36 -2.40
CA ILE A 196 -6.66 18.73 -1.07
C ILE A 196 -7.69 19.39 -0.14
N PRO A 197 -8.31 18.64 0.78
CA PRO A 197 -8.26 17.18 0.86
C PRO A 197 -8.90 16.55 -0.40
N ALA A 198 -8.30 15.48 -0.91
CA ALA A 198 -8.82 14.82 -2.10
C ALA A 198 -10.16 14.13 -1.80
N PHE A 199 -11.13 14.34 -2.67
CA PHE A 199 -12.46 13.74 -2.60
C PHE A 199 -12.64 12.66 -3.65
N GLU A 200 -13.47 11.67 -3.38
CA GLU A 200 -13.81 10.62 -4.35
C GLU A 200 -14.55 11.17 -5.58
N SER A 201 -15.11 12.38 -5.48
CA SER A 201 -15.75 13.13 -6.56
C SER A 201 -14.77 13.91 -7.45
N ASP A 202 -13.49 14.01 -7.07
CA ASP A 202 -12.51 14.74 -7.87
C ASP A 202 -12.33 14.06 -9.24
N PRO A 203 -12.17 14.84 -10.33
CA PRO A 203 -12.01 14.27 -11.66
C PRO A 203 -10.69 13.51 -11.80
N ARG A 204 -10.67 12.55 -12.72
CA ARG A 204 -9.43 11.86 -13.13
C ARG A 204 -8.39 12.88 -13.60
N VAL A 205 -7.17 12.79 -13.06
CA VAL A 205 -6.03 13.58 -13.53
C VAL A 205 -5.38 12.86 -14.70
N LEU A 206 -5.33 13.52 -15.87
CA LEU A 206 -4.86 12.94 -17.14
C LEU A 206 -3.48 13.44 -17.58
N LEU A 207 -2.70 13.98 -16.64
CA LEU A 207 -1.34 14.49 -16.92
C LEU A 207 -0.33 13.36 -17.21
N ASP A 208 -0.64 12.14 -16.80
CA ASP A 208 0.16 10.93 -17.02
C ASP A 208 -0.78 9.71 -17.13
N GLY A 209 -0.27 8.59 -17.66
CA GLY A 209 -1.00 7.34 -17.71
C GLY A 209 -1.16 6.73 -16.32
N ASN A 210 -2.38 6.68 -15.80
CA ASN A 210 -2.69 6.01 -14.52
C ASN A 210 -3.44 4.70 -14.76
N PHE A 211 -2.81 3.58 -14.42
CA PHE A 211 -3.39 2.24 -14.63
C PHE A 211 -4.63 1.96 -13.76
N TYR A 212 -4.91 2.77 -12.73
CA TYR A 212 -6.13 2.62 -11.93
C TYR A 212 -7.39 2.86 -12.76
N TYR A 213 -7.39 3.85 -13.65
CA TYR A 213 -8.58 4.23 -14.41
C TYR A 213 -9.12 3.08 -15.30
N PRO A 214 -8.31 2.43 -16.16
CA PRO A 214 -8.78 1.30 -16.93
C PRO A 214 -9.16 0.07 -16.08
N GLN A 215 -8.59 -0.08 -14.86
CA GLN A 215 -9.03 -1.12 -13.93
C GLN A 215 -10.42 -0.79 -13.35
N GLU A 216 -10.67 0.46 -12.93
CA GLU A 216 -12.00 0.91 -12.47
C GLU A 216 -13.05 0.76 -13.59
N ASP A 217 -12.72 1.12 -14.83
CA ASP A 217 -13.60 0.96 -15.98
C ASP A 217 -13.94 -0.52 -16.25
N SER A 218 -12.90 -1.38 -16.29
CA SER A 218 -13.08 -2.82 -16.52
C SER A 218 -13.87 -3.50 -15.39
N LEU A 219 -13.71 -3.03 -14.14
CA LEU A 219 -14.46 -3.52 -12.99
C LEU A 219 -15.95 -3.21 -13.14
N ALA A 220 -16.28 -1.96 -13.47
CA ALA A 220 -17.65 -1.51 -13.64
C ALA A 220 -18.33 -2.29 -14.78
N ASP A 221 -17.64 -2.47 -15.90
CA ASP A 221 -18.14 -3.22 -17.05
C ASP A 221 -18.37 -4.71 -16.73
N TYR A 222 -17.43 -5.35 -16.02
CA TYR A 222 -17.59 -6.72 -15.58
C TYR A 222 -18.81 -6.87 -14.66
N CYS A 223 -18.89 -6.05 -13.62
CA CYS A 223 -19.97 -6.16 -12.64
C CYS A 223 -21.34 -5.91 -13.28
N LYS A 224 -21.44 -4.91 -14.16
CA LYS A 224 -22.65 -4.65 -14.96
C LYS A 224 -23.06 -5.87 -15.80
N SER A 225 -22.10 -6.57 -16.42
CA SER A 225 -22.39 -7.70 -17.30
C SER A 225 -22.96 -8.94 -16.61
N ILE A 226 -22.73 -9.09 -15.29
CA ILE A 226 -23.22 -10.24 -14.50
C ILE A 226 -24.22 -9.83 -13.41
N GLY A 227 -24.60 -8.55 -13.33
CA GLY A 227 -25.49 -8.04 -12.28
C GLY A 227 -24.84 -7.95 -10.89
N ALA A 228 -23.53 -8.06 -10.80
CA ALA A 228 -22.77 -7.86 -9.57
C ALA A 228 -22.63 -6.36 -9.27
N LYS A 229 -22.25 -6.08 -8.02
CA LYS A 229 -21.95 -4.73 -7.55
C LYS A 229 -20.48 -4.56 -7.28
N TRP A 230 -19.99 -3.32 -7.35
CA TRP A 230 -18.56 -3.05 -7.17
C TRP A 230 -18.25 -2.07 -6.06
N ASN A 231 -17.00 -2.11 -5.60
CA ASN A 231 -16.40 -1.10 -4.75
C ASN A 231 -14.96 -0.82 -5.20
N VAL A 232 -14.53 0.43 -5.05
CA VAL A 232 -13.12 0.80 -5.19
C VAL A 232 -12.63 1.40 -3.88
N VAL A 233 -11.47 0.96 -3.38
CA VAL A 233 -10.89 1.48 -2.14
C VAL A 233 -9.51 2.08 -2.42
N ARG A 234 -9.32 3.34 -1.99
CA ARG A 234 -8.15 4.18 -2.28
C ARG A 234 -7.39 4.49 -0.98
N PRO A 235 -6.53 3.57 -0.50
CA PRO A 235 -5.67 3.82 0.66
C PRO A 235 -4.53 4.79 0.33
N ASN A 236 -3.93 5.38 1.37
CA ASN A 236 -2.63 6.07 1.29
C ASN A 236 -1.47 5.09 1.55
N TYR A 237 -0.30 5.57 1.98
CA TYR A 237 0.83 4.72 2.35
C TYR A 237 0.41 3.66 3.37
N ILE A 238 0.58 2.39 2.99
CA ILE A 238 0.07 1.28 3.78
C ILE A 238 1.08 0.90 4.86
N VAL A 239 0.60 0.85 6.10
CA VAL A 239 1.35 0.43 7.29
C VAL A 239 1.01 -1.02 7.62
N GLY A 240 2.02 -1.86 7.83
CA GLY A 240 1.85 -3.26 8.23
C GLY A 240 3.08 -4.12 7.92
N ALA A 241 2.98 -5.42 8.19
CA ALA A 241 4.07 -6.37 8.01
C ALA A 241 3.66 -7.62 7.23
N VAL A 242 4.49 -8.02 6.25
CA VAL A 242 4.40 -9.30 5.52
C VAL A 242 5.81 -9.74 5.12
N ARG A 243 6.04 -11.06 4.98
CA ARG A 243 7.37 -11.60 4.63
C ARG A 243 7.84 -11.15 3.24
N ASP A 244 6.94 -11.13 2.26
CA ASP A 244 7.25 -10.88 0.84
C ASP A 244 6.75 -9.51 0.32
N GLY A 245 6.84 -8.47 1.15
CA GLY A 245 6.37 -7.11 0.82
C GLY A 245 7.36 -6.30 -0.02
N ALA A 246 7.09 -6.12 -1.31
CA ALA A 246 7.95 -5.31 -2.19
C ALA A 246 7.85 -3.79 -1.96
N LEU A 247 6.74 -3.32 -1.39
CA LEU A 247 6.41 -1.91 -1.18
C LEU A 247 6.07 -1.65 0.29
N ASN A 248 7.10 -1.51 1.12
CA ASN A 248 6.94 -1.20 2.53
C ASN A 248 8.03 -0.23 3.01
N HIS A 249 7.65 1.01 3.28
CA HIS A 249 8.57 2.08 3.69
C HIS A 249 9.12 1.86 5.11
N LEU A 250 8.43 1.06 5.94
CA LEU A 250 8.87 0.75 7.30
C LEU A 250 10.11 -0.14 7.35
N ILE A 251 10.34 -0.97 6.31
CA ILE A 251 11.54 -1.81 6.23
C ILE A 251 12.79 -0.92 6.19
N GLY A 252 12.81 0.09 5.32
CA GLY A 252 13.95 1.01 5.23
C GLY A 252 14.13 1.84 6.49
N PHE A 253 13.04 2.27 7.15
CA PHE A 253 13.13 2.99 8.42
C PHE A 253 13.71 2.14 9.55
N GLY A 254 13.26 0.88 9.68
CA GLY A 254 13.79 -0.04 10.69
C GLY A 254 15.28 -0.38 10.46
N ILE A 255 15.68 -0.59 9.21
CA ILE A 255 17.10 -0.79 8.86
C ILE A 255 17.92 0.48 9.15
N TYR A 256 17.41 1.65 8.76
CA TYR A 256 18.08 2.92 9.01
C TYR A 256 18.30 3.17 10.51
N ALA A 257 17.24 3.03 11.31
CA ALA A 257 17.29 3.24 12.75
C ALA A 257 18.21 2.24 13.46
N SER A 258 18.11 0.95 13.13
CA SER A 258 18.96 -0.09 13.73
C SER A 258 20.44 0.08 13.39
N VAL A 259 20.79 0.40 12.14
CA VAL A 259 22.19 0.65 11.76
C VAL A 259 22.73 1.92 12.42
N GLN A 260 21.96 3.00 12.45
CA GLN A 260 22.38 4.24 13.13
C GLN A 260 22.58 4.01 14.63
N ALA A 261 21.70 3.26 15.29
CA ALA A 261 21.86 2.86 16.69
C ALA A 261 23.13 2.03 16.91
N TYR A 262 23.39 1.02 16.07
CA TYR A 262 24.61 0.20 16.14
C TYR A 262 25.88 1.03 15.99
N LEU A 263 25.87 1.99 15.06
CA LEU A 263 26.97 2.93 14.82
C LEU A 263 27.06 4.05 15.87
N LYS A 264 26.16 4.08 16.85
CA LYS A 264 26.04 5.14 17.87
C LYS A 264 25.91 6.54 17.25
N LYS A 265 25.14 6.64 16.18
CA LYS A 265 24.87 7.87 15.44
C LYS A 265 23.37 8.22 15.51
N PRO A 266 23.03 9.52 15.51
CA PRO A 266 21.63 9.95 15.45
C PRO A 266 21.00 9.58 14.11
N ILE A 267 19.69 9.36 14.07
CA ILE A 267 18.93 9.37 12.81
C ILE A 267 18.67 10.81 12.36
N SER A 268 19.22 11.20 11.21
CA SER A 268 18.90 12.47 10.55
C SER A 268 17.68 12.32 9.65
N PHE A 269 16.81 13.33 9.61
CA PHE A 269 15.69 13.38 8.67
C PHE A 269 16.18 13.83 7.28
N PRO A 270 15.83 13.11 6.19
CA PRO A 270 16.37 13.42 4.86
C PRO A 270 15.73 14.65 4.20
N GLY A 271 14.49 14.99 4.56
CA GLY A 271 13.71 16.10 4.00
C GLY A 271 13.93 17.45 4.69
N ASP A 272 13.22 18.49 4.24
CA ASP A 272 13.22 19.82 4.88
C ASP A 272 12.13 19.96 5.96
N TYR A 273 12.09 21.11 6.63
CA TYR A 273 11.07 21.40 7.64
C TYR A 273 9.63 21.37 7.09
N HIS A 274 9.41 21.64 5.79
CA HIS A 274 8.08 21.48 5.20
C HIS A 274 7.67 20.00 5.15
N ALA A 275 8.59 19.12 4.75
CA ALA A 275 8.35 17.68 4.75
C ALA A 275 8.19 17.09 6.17
N TRP A 276 8.86 17.69 7.16
CA TRP A 276 8.83 17.32 8.57
C TRP A 276 7.49 17.69 9.24
N ASP A 277 7.04 18.93 9.06
CA ASP A 277 5.86 19.50 9.72
C ASP A 277 4.55 19.25 8.97
N ARG A 278 4.60 18.85 7.69
CA ARG A 278 3.37 18.60 6.91
C ARG A 278 2.55 17.48 7.52
N GLU A 279 1.26 17.74 7.63
CA GLU A 279 0.27 16.70 7.92
C GLU A 279 0.03 15.85 6.67
N GLN A 280 -0.01 14.53 6.88
CA GLN A 280 -0.35 13.54 5.87
C GLN A 280 -1.00 12.35 6.57
N HIS A 281 -1.55 11.42 5.79
CA HIS A 281 -2.25 10.27 6.36
C HIS A 281 -1.52 8.95 6.09
N GLN A 282 -1.50 8.08 7.09
CA GLN A 282 -1.13 6.66 6.94
C GLN A 282 -2.37 5.79 6.77
N SER A 283 -2.20 4.58 6.25
CA SER A 283 -3.30 3.64 6.02
C SER A 283 -2.94 2.24 6.49
N THR A 284 -3.20 1.96 7.75
CA THR A 284 -2.95 0.69 8.40
C THR A 284 -3.67 -0.46 7.70
N GLY A 285 -2.93 -1.50 7.31
CA GLY A 285 -3.42 -2.63 6.53
C GLY A 285 -4.61 -3.34 7.18
N LEU A 286 -4.59 -3.53 8.51
CA LEU A 286 -5.72 -4.10 9.25
C LEU A 286 -6.95 -3.19 9.25
N LEU A 287 -6.79 -1.87 9.44
CA LEU A 287 -7.93 -0.95 9.38
C LEU A 287 -8.51 -0.89 7.97
N ASN A 288 -7.66 -0.89 6.94
CA ASN A 288 -8.10 -0.98 5.54
C ASN A 288 -8.89 -2.27 5.31
N ALA A 289 -8.44 -3.41 5.86
CA ALA A 289 -9.13 -4.69 5.73
C ALA A 289 -10.50 -4.69 6.45
N TYR A 290 -10.60 -4.14 7.66
CA TYR A 290 -11.90 -3.96 8.34
C TYR A 290 -12.84 -3.06 7.54
N PHE A 291 -12.31 -1.97 6.97
CA PHE A 291 -13.08 -1.09 6.08
C PHE A 291 -13.55 -1.82 4.82
N GLN A 292 -12.67 -2.59 4.19
CA GLN A 292 -12.95 -3.33 2.97
C GLN A 292 -13.95 -4.47 3.20
N GLU A 293 -13.90 -5.17 4.34
CA GLU A 293 -14.95 -6.13 4.71
C GLU A 293 -16.29 -5.41 4.90
N TRP A 294 -16.29 -4.27 5.61
CA TRP A 294 -17.51 -3.49 5.81
C TRP A 294 -18.12 -2.99 4.49
N VAL A 295 -17.30 -2.44 3.59
CA VAL A 295 -17.79 -1.82 2.35
C VAL A 295 -18.42 -2.84 1.40
N VAL A 296 -18.02 -4.11 1.48
CA VAL A 296 -18.61 -5.15 0.62
C VAL A 296 -19.89 -5.76 1.20
N LEU A 297 -20.05 -5.71 2.53
CA LEU A 297 -21.20 -6.25 3.26
C LEU A 297 -22.31 -5.23 3.48
N ALA A 298 -22.00 -3.94 3.46
CA ALA A 298 -22.98 -2.87 3.58
C ALA A 298 -23.68 -2.62 2.24
N GLU A 299 -24.98 -2.90 2.14
CA GLU A 299 -25.69 -2.73 0.86
C GLU A 299 -25.71 -1.28 0.36
N HIS A 300 -25.76 -0.30 1.27
CA HIS A 300 -25.78 1.11 0.90
C HIS A 300 -24.42 1.64 0.43
N THR A 301 -23.34 0.86 0.49
CA THR A 301 -22.04 1.22 -0.09
C THR A 301 -21.85 0.67 -1.51
N ALA A 302 -22.87 0.05 -2.11
CA ALA A 302 -22.81 -0.51 -3.45
C ALA A 302 -22.45 0.49 -4.56
N ASP A 303 -21.61 0.08 -5.51
CA ASP A 303 -21.25 0.85 -6.71
C ASP A 303 -20.56 2.19 -6.39
N GLU A 304 -19.72 2.18 -5.35
CA GLU A 304 -19.06 3.38 -4.82
C GLU A 304 -17.55 3.20 -4.64
N ALA A 305 -16.80 4.26 -4.94
CA ALA A 305 -15.40 4.40 -4.57
C ALA A 305 -15.25 5.13 -3.21
N PHE A 306 -14.29 4.73 -2.40
CA PHE A 306 -14.00 5.31 -1.10
C PHE A 306 -12.50 5.53 -0.87
N ASN A 307 -12.16 6.66 -0.27
CA ASN A 307 -10.87 6.87 0.37
C ASN A 307 -10.83 6.14 1.72
N ILE A 308 -9.63 5.71 2.13
CA ILE A 308 -9.40 5.18 3.48
C ILE A 308 -8.04 5.60 4.01
N HIS A 309 -8.01 5.94 5.30
CA HIS A 309 -6.79 6.18 6.08
C HIS A 309 -7.11 6.01 7.59
N ASP A 310 -6.10 6.14 8.44
CA ASP A 310 -6.17 5.86 9.88
C ASP A 310 -7.13 6.75 10.69
N GLY A 311 -7.57 7.86 10.09
CA GLY A 311 -8.57 8.76 10.67
C GLY A 311 -8.05 9.72 11.73
N LEU A 312 -6.74 9.75 11.99
CA LEU A 312 -6.07 10.67 12.92
C LEU A 312 -4.92 11.41 12.23
N SER A 313 -4.54 12.56 12.78
CA SER A 313 -3.46 13.41 12.25
C SER A 313 -2.10 12.75 12.43
N PHE A 314 -1.21 12.96 11.46
CA PHE A 314 0.13 12.40 11.47
C PHE A 314 1.12 13.34 10.78
N THR A 315 2.29 13.54 11.40
CA THR A 315 3.45 14.21 10.82
C THR A 315 4.71 13.34 10.97
N TRP A 316 5.64 13.46 10.01
CA TRP A 316 6.95 12.81 10.13
C TRP A 316 7.74 13.38 11.32
N GLY A 317 7.58 14.67 11.61
CA GLY A 317 8.30 15.31 12.69
C GLY A 317 7.93 14.81 14.08
N ARG A 318 6.74 14.22 14.24
CA ARG A 318 6.39 13.50 15.47
C ARG A 318 6.84 12.04 15.43
N LEU A 319 6.83 11.37 14.27
CA LEU A 319 7.30 9.98 14.16
C LEU A 319 8.82 9.85 14.39
N TRP A 320 9.62 10.75 13.83
CA TRP A 320 11.09 10.59 13.82
C TRP A 320 11.69 10.50 15.23
N PRO A 321 11.31 11.36 16.19
CA PRO A 321 11.75 11.21 17.58
C PRO A 321 11.33 9.87 18.21
N TYR A 322 10.10 9.42 17.97
CA TYR A 322 9.65 8.10 18.42
C TYR A 322 10.49 6.98 17.82
N LEU A 323 10.78 7.02 16.51
CA LEU A 323 11.60 6.01 15.84
C LEU A 323 13.00 5.92 16.46
N ALA A 324 13.63 7.06 16.78
CA ALA A 324 14.92 7.08 17.46
C ALA A 324 14.85 6.43 18.85
N GLN A 325 13.85 6.81 19.64
CA GLN A 325 13.59 6.26 20.97
C GLN A 325 13.38 4.74 20.91
N TRP A 326 12.55 4.27 19.97
CA TRP A 326 12.21 2.85 19.81
C TRP A 326 13.43 1.98 19.52
N TYR A 327 14.45 2.51 18.85
CA TYR A 327 15.69 1.81 18.52
C TYR A 327 16.87 2.15 19.45
N GLY A 328 16.64 2.95 20.49
CA GLY A 328 17.67 3.30 21.47
C GLY A 328 18.77 4.19 20.90
N THR A 329 18.42 5.11 19.99
CA THR A 329 19.35 6.11 19.43
C THR A 329 18.82 7.53 19.58
N SER A 330 19.60 8.52 19.18
CA SER A 330 19.21 9.93 19.11
C SER A 330 18.73 10.31 17.72
N TRP A 331 18.22 11.54 17.56
CA TRP A 331 17.79 12.08 16.27
C TRP A 331 18.31 13.51 16.10
N ASN A 332 18.40 13.95 14.84
CA ASN A 332 18.65 15.35 14.51
C ASN A 332 17.41 15.94 13.83
N PRO A 333 17.10 17.22 14.10
CA PRO A 333 16.08 17.91 13.32
C PRO A 333 16.51 18.05 11.85
N PRO A 334 15.59 18.44 10.95
CA PRO A 334 15.95 18.82 9.59
C PRO A 334 17.05 19.89 9.57
N GLU A 335 17.91 19.84 8.56
CA GLU A 335 19.02 20.78 8.40
C GLU A 335 18.50 22.22 8.25
N GLU A 336 19.12 23.17 8.96
CA GLU A 336 18.74 24.59 8.93
C GLU A 336 19.42 25.35 7.78
N ASP A 337 20.65 24.93 7.41
CA ASP A 337 21.38 25.55 6.31
C ASP A 337 20.79 25.14 4.95
N LYS A 338 19.99 26.06 4.38
CA LYS A 338 19.34 25.91 3.08
C LYS A 338 20.32 25.61 1.93
N SER A 339 21.60 25.95 2.05
CA SER A 339 22.61 25.72 1.01
C SER A 339 22.98 24.23 0.85
N LYS A 340 22.75 23.42 1.90
CA LYS A 340 23.03 21.98 1.88
C LYS A 340 21.94 21.14 1.22
N TYR A 341 20.80 21.74 0.90
CA TYR A 341 19.72 21.03 0.24
C TYR A 341 19.95 20.94 -1.27
N ARG A 342 19.94 19.71 -1.79
CA ARG A 342 19.73 19.49 -3.22
C ARG A 342 18.25 19.62 -3.53
N LYS A 343 17.95 20.24 -4.67
CA LYS A 343 16.58 20.47 -5.15
C LYS A 343 16.35 19.67 -6.41
N MET A 344 15.23 18.97 -6.47
CA MET A 344 14.75 18.33 -7.69
C MET A 344 13.36 18.85 -7.99
N GLN A 345 13.18 19.35 -9.21
CA GLN A 345 11.88 19.81 -9.69
C GLN A 345 11.31 18.77 -10.64
N LEU A 346 10.05 18.39 -10.43
CA LEU A 346 9.37 17.45 -11.32
C LEU A 346 9.12 18.12 -12.68
N GLN A 347 9.48 17.44 -13.77
CA GLN A 347 9.29 17.94 -15.14
C GLN A 347 7.88 17.60 -15.63
N ILE A 348 6.89 18.37 -15.16
CA ILE A 348 5.47 18.14 -15.47
C ILE A 348 4.87 19.46 -15.99
N PRO A 349 4.06 19.43 -17.07
CA PRO A 349 3.60 20.64 -17.74
C PRO A 349 2.76 21.56 -16.84
N THR A 350 1.99 21.00 -15.89
CA THR A 350 1.21 21.75 -14.91
C THR A 350 1.03 20.90 -13.64
N THR A 351 0.55 21.51 -12.55
CA THR A 351 0.22 20.76 -11.33
C THR A 351 -1.06 19.94 -11.54
N PRO A 352 -1.27 18.83 -10.81
CA PRO A 352 -2.51 18.07 -10.87
C PRO A 352 -3.79 18.89 -10.67
N ARG A 353 -3.75 19.97 -9.86
CA ARG A 353 -4.88 20.89 -9.67
C ARG A 353 -4.99 21.99 -10.75
N GLY A 354 -4.04 22.08 -11.67
CA GLY A 354 -4.03 23.04 -12.78
C GLY A 354 -3.54 24.46 -12.44
N TYR A 355 -3.10 24.72 -11.21
CA TYR A 355 -2.61 26.02 -10.77
C TYR A 355 -1.56 25.95 -9.66
N GLY A 356 -0.85 27.07 -9.45
CA GLY A 356 0.16 27.23 -8.41
C GLY A 356 1.54 26.66 -8.78
N PRO A 357 2.51 26.72 -7.86
CA PRO A 357 3.88 26.31 -8.13
C PRO A 357 4.01 24.80 -8.26
N GLN A 358 4.99 24.36 -9.06
CA GLN A 358 5.42 22.97 -9.15
C GLN A 358 6.04 22.49 -7.84
N LEU A 359 5.94 21.19 -7.56
CA LEU A 359 6.57 20.57 -6.40
C LEU A 359 8.09 20.68 -6.51
N THR A 360 8.76 21.05 -5.42
CA THR A 360 10.22 21.04 -5.33
C THR A 360 10.65 20.08 -4.23
N LEU A 361 11.14 18.91 -4.62
CA LEU A 361 11.71 17.97 -3.66
C LEU A 361 13.02 18.55 -3.12
N LYS A 362 13.13 18.66 -1.80
CA LYS A 362 14.36 19.09 -1.12
C LYS A 362 14.84 17.99 -0.21
N SER A 363 16.14 17.70 -0.27
CA SER A 363 16.77 16.77 0.67
C SER A 363 18.25 17.10 0.88
N THR A 364 18.80 16.71 2.02
CA THR A 364 20.23 16.80 2.32
C THR A 364 20.97 15.50 2.00
N VAL A 365 20.29 14.38 2.23
CA VAL A 365 20.71 13.02 1.84
C VAL A 365 19.45 12.18 1.59
N SER A 366 19.55 11.08 0.84
CA SER A 366 18.51 10.06 0.70
C SER A 366 18.92 8.80 1.48
N LEU A 367 17.95 7.99 1.89
CA LEU A 367 18.20 6.69 2.49
C LEU A 367 18.93 5.76 1.52
N LEU A 368 18.71 5.87 0.20
CA LEU A 368 19.50 5.10 -0.76
C LEU A 368 20.98 5.52 -0.75
N GLU A 369 21.28 6.81 -0.81
CA GLU A 369 22.65 7.31 -0.74
C GLU A 369 23.29 6.98 0.62
N TRP A 370 22.53 7.13 1.71
CA TRP A 370 22.95 6.69 3.04
C TRP A 370 23.32 5.20 3.05
N SER A 371 22.51 4.35 2.41
CA SER A 371 22.77 2.91 2.35
C SER A 371 24.13 2.61 1.73
N GLN A 372 24.61 3.46 0.81
CA GLN A 372 25.89 3.30 0.08
C GLN A 372 27.10 3.83 0.84
N GLN A 373 26.90 4.48 2.00
CA GLN A 373 28.01 5.06 2.76
C GLN A 373 28.95 3.98 3.33
N PRO A 374 30.25 4.29 3.48
CA PRO A 374 31.21 3.37 4.07
C PRO A 374 30.79 2.89 5.46
N GLY A 375 30.84 1.58 5.68
CA GLY A 375 30.54 0.94 6.97
C GLY A 375 29.07 0.61 7.21
N VAL A 376 28.12 1.17 6.46
CA VAL A 376 26.67 0.92 6.64
C VAL A 376 26.33 -0.55 6.35
N GLU A 377 26.75 -1.07 5.21
CA GLU A 377 26.51 -2.47 4.84
C GLU A 377 27.22 -3.46 5.77
N LYS A 378 28.42 -3.10 6.26
CA LYS A 378 29.15 -3.91 7.24
C LYS A 378 28.38 -3.99 8.57
N ALA A 379 27.94 -2.85 9.08
CA ALA A 379 27.14 -2.78 10.29
C ALA A 379 25.86 -3.62 10.16
N TRP A 380 25.18 -3.53 9.02
CA TRP A 380 24.01 -4.38 8.78
C TRP A 380 24.34 -5.87 8.79
N LYS A 381 25.42 -6.32 8.16
CA LYS A 381 25.81 -7.75 8.17
C LYS A 381 26.04 -8.26 9.60
N GLU A 382 26.64 -7.43 10.46
CA GLU A 382 26.84 -7.75 11.88
C GLU A 382 25.51 -7.83 12.63
N ILE A 383 24.61 -6.85 12.45
CA ILE A 383 23.25 -6.86 13.02
C ILE A 383 22.44 -8.08 12.53
N ALA A 384 22.48 -8.35 11.23
CA ALA A 384 21.76 -9.46 10.61
C ALA A 384 22.22 -10.80 11.17
N THR A 385 23.51 -10.96 11.42
CA THR A 385 24.07 -12.14 12.07
C THR A 385 23.61 -12.25 13.53
N GLN A 386 23.66 -11.15 14.29
CA GLN A 386 23.25 -11.12 15.70
C GLN A 386 21.77 -11.45 15.89
N HIS A 387 20.90 -11.03 14.96
CA HIS A 387 19.45 -11.17 15.07
C HIS A 387 18.87 -12.27 14.17
N ASP A 388 19.71 -13.07 13.49
CA ASP A 388 19.30 -14.11 12.55
C ASP A 388 18.30 -13.60 11.49
N LEU A 389 18.65 -12.48 10.85
CA LEU A 389 17.78 -11.81 9.88
C LEU A 389 17.83 -12.51 8.51
N ALA A 390 16.66 -12.66 7.89
CA ALA A 390 16.50 -13.35 6.61
C ALA A 390 16.62 -12.42 5.38
N LEU A 391 16.49 -11.11 5.59
CA LEU A 391 16.56 -10.12 4.51
C LEU A 391 17.98 -9.57 4.37
N ASP A 392 18.53 -9.63 3.15
CA ASP A 392 19.65 -8.79 2.75
C ASP A 392 19.13 -7.57 1.96
N PRO A 393 18.97 -6.40 2.59
CA PRO A 393 18.53 -5.18 1.93
C PRO A 393 19.65 -4.52 1.12
N PHE A 394 20.88 -5.03 1.17
CA PHE A 394 22.03 -4.49 0.44
C PHE A 394 22.30 -5.24 -0.87
N ASP A 395 21.64 -6.39 -1.09
CA ASP A 395 21.57 -7.05 -2.39
C ASP A 395 21.14 -6.03 -3.47
N PRO A 396 21.87 -5.92 -4.60
CA PRO A 396 21.54 -5.01 -5.69
C PRO A 396 20.08 -5.09 -6.19
N LYS A 397 19.44 -6.25 -6.06
CA LYS A 397 18.03 -6.48 -6.41
C LYS A 397 17.06 -5.75 -5.48
N TYR A 398 17.43 -5.50 -4.23
CA TYR A 398 16.54 -5.00 -3.20
C TYR A 398 16.90 -3.60 -2.69
N ARG A 399 18.18 -3.22 -2.70
CA ARG A 399 18.68 -1.96 -2.11
C ARG A 399 17.93 -0.73 -2.60
N ALA A 400 17.92 -0.50 -3.91
CA ALA A 400 17.20 0.63 -4.50
C ALA A 400 15.69 0.56 -4.22
N ARG A 401 15.09 -0.63 -4.30
CA ARG A 401 13.65 -0.78 -4.07
C ARG A 401 13.26 -0.43 -2.63
N ILE A 402 14.03 -0.86 -1.64
CA ILE A 402 13.74 -0.64 -0.23
C ILE A 402 13.96 0.83 0.16
N PHE A 403 15.17 1.34 -0.10
CA PHE A 403 15.56 2.64 0.42
C PHE A 403 14.92 3.78 -0.36
N SER A 404 14.86 3.70 -1.70
CA SER A 404 14.18 4.73 -2.49
C SER A 404 12.67 4.76 -2.22
N PHE A 405 12.03 3.62 -1.93
CA PHE A 405 10.62 3.63 -1.54
C PHE A 405 10.41 4.28 -0.16
N SER A 406 11.36 4.09 0.75
CA SER A 406 11.34 4.77 2.05
C SER A 406 11.55 6.28 1.89
N ASP A 407 12.48 6.69 1.01
CA ASP A 407 12.68 8.09 0.61
C ASP A 407 11.41 8.72 0.04
N SER A 408 10.67 7.96 -0.79
CA SER A 408 9.41 8.41 -1.41
C SER A 408 8.33 8.80 -0.38
N ALA A 409 8.39 8.25 0.83
CA ALA A 409 7.47 8.57 1.91
C ALA A 409 7.84 9.89 2.61
N VAL A 410 9.15 10.17 2.78
CA VAL A 410 9.64 11.27 3.63
C VAL A 410 10.15 12.49 2.87
N ILE A 411 10.60 12.32 1.63
CA ILE A 411 11.10 13.42 0.78
C ILE A 411 9.95 14.01 -0.04
N GLY A 412 9.84 15.33 -0.01
CA GLY A 412 8.83 16.11 -0.74
C GLY A 412 7.97 16.96 0.18
N ASP A 413 7.47 18.08 -0.32
CA ASP A 413 6.74 19.10 0.45
C ASP A 413 5.23 19.14 0.16
N GLY A 414 4.74 18.25 -0.70
CA GLY A 414 3.33 18.19 -1.09
C GLY A 414 2.50 17.42 -0.06
N PRO A 415 1.47 18.01 0.57
CA PRO A 415 0.55 17.26 1.43
C PRO A 415 -0.23 16.20 0.63
N MET A 416 -0.41 15.03 1.22
CA MET A 416 -1.19 13.91 0.65
C MET A 416 -2.39 13.62 1.53
N THR A 417 -3.36 14.54 1.52
CA THR A 417 -4.52 14.49 2.39
C THR A 417 -5.71 13.89 1.65
N LEU A 418 -6.22 12.76 2.15
CA LEU A 418 -7.46 12.13 1.68
C LEU A 418 -8.61 12.49 2.62
N SER A 419 -9.80 12.71 2.09
CA SER A 419 -10.99 12.90 2.91
C SER A 419 -11.66 11.59 3.30
N LEU A 420 -12.05 11.43 4.58
CA LEU A 420 -12.95 10.37 5.04
C LEU A 420 -14.43 10.77 5.11
N ARG A 421 -14.79 11.97 4.65
CA ARG A 421 -16.18 12.49 4.79
C ARG A 421 -17.22 11.54 4.21
N LYS A 422 -16.94 10.95 3.04
CA LYS A 422 -17.85 9.99 2.40
C LYS A 422 -17.99 8.72 3.24
N ALA A 423 -16.88 8.11 3.67
CA ALA A 423 -16.90 6.94 4.54
C ALA A 423 -17.65 7.20 5.86
N ARG A 424 -17.41 8.35 6.52
CA ARG A 424 -18.15 8.76 7.74
C ARG A 424 -19.64 8.93 7.47
N LYS A 425 -20.01 9.57 6.37
CA LYS A 425 -21.42 9.74 5.97
C LYS A 425 -22.12 8.40 5.73
N TYR A 426 -21.40 7.41 5.21
CA TYR A 426 -21.94 6.06 5.00
C TYR A 426 -21.89 5.20 6.27
N GLY A 427 -21.33 5.70 7.38
CA GLY A 427 -21.41 5.03 8.69
C GLY A 427 -20.18 4.22 9.09
N PHE A 428 -19.04 4.39 8.42
CA PHE A 428 -17.78 3.81 8.88
C PHE A 428 -17.08 4.78 9.84
N PHE A 429 -16.82 4.37 11.07
CA PHE A 429 -16.18 5.20 12.11
C PHE A 429 -14.83 4.67 12.56
N GLY A 430 -14.30 3.64 11.90
CA GLY A 430 -13.03 3.02 12.26
C GLY A 430 -11.87 4.02 12.27
N THR A 431 -11.03 3.92 13.29
CA THR A 431 -9.79 4.69 13.46
C THR A 431 -8.70 3.83 14.12
N VAL A 432 -7.45 4.25 13.94
CA VAL A 432 -6.28 3.71 14.64
C VAL A 432 -5.24 4.82 14.80
N ASP A 433 -4.47 4.80 15.88
CA ASP A 433 -3.29 5.65 15.99
C ASP A 433 -2.18 5.14 15.07
N SER A 434 -1.80 5.97 14.09
CA SER A 434 -0.73 5.65 13.14
C SER A 434 0.63 5.43 13.83
N TYR A 435 0.93 6.13 14.94
CA TYR A 435 2.20 5.93 15.65
C TYR A 435 2.24 4.54 16.32
N HIS A 436 1.20 4.17 17.06
CA HIS A 436 1.07 2.83 17.64
C HIS A 436 1.02 1.73 16.57
N SER A 437 0.31 1.96 15.47
CA SER A 437 0.26 1.01 14.34
C SER A 437 1.62 0.79 13.70
N ILE A 438 2.40 1.87 13.46
CA ILE A 438 3.76 1.77 12.93
C ILE A 438 4.67 1.01 13.90
N PHE A 439 4.61 1.31 15.21
CA PHE A 439 5.37 0.59 16.22
C PHE A 439 5.08 -0.92 16.17
N THR A 440 3.79 -1.29 16.15
CA THR A 440 3.34 -2.67 16.05
C THR A 440 3.82 -3.33 14.76
N ALA A 441 3.75 -2.63 13.64
CA ALA A 441 4.24 -3.13 12.36
C ALA A 441 5.76 -3.37 12.36
N LEU A 442 6.55 -2.51 13.00
CA LEU A 442 8.00 -2.73 13.16
C LEU A 442 8.31 -3.95 14.03
N GLN A 443 7.55 -4.18 15.11
CA GLN A 443 7.65 -5.40 15.90
C GLN A 443 7.28 -6.65 15.08
N GLU A 444 6.21 -6.59 14.28
CA GLU A 444 5.82 -7.70 13.39
C GLU A 444 6.89 -7.96 12.31
N LEU A 445 7.47 -6.92 11.70
CA LEU A 445 8.59 -7.07 10.74
C LEU A 445 9.82 -7.73 11.37
N ALA A 446 10.11 -7.42 12.64
CA ALA A 446 11.18 -8.05 13.38
C ALA A 446 10.89 -9.52 13.71
N ARG A 447 9.64 -9.85 14.10
CA ARG A 447 9.19 -11.25 14.27
C ARG A 447 9.35 -12.05 12.97
N LEU A 448 9.12 -11.40 11.82
CA LEU A 448 9.33 -11.99 10.49
C LEU A 448 10.80 -12.02 10.04
N LYS A 449 11.74 -11.60 10.91
CA LYS A 449 13.19 -11.56 10.65
C LYS A 449 13.59 -10.70 9.46
N LEU A 450 12.80 -9.66 9.15
CA LEU A 450 13.11 -8.72 8.07
C LEU A 450 13.96 -7.54 8.53
N ILE A 451 13.82 -7.16 9.80
CA ILE A 451 14.57 -6.08 10.44
C ILE A 451 14.97 -6.47 11.86
N ALA A 452 15.98 -5.81 12.43
CA ALA A 452 16.15 -5.82 13.87
C ALA A 452 14.97 -5.09 14.52
N GLY A 453 14.45 -5.62 15.63
CA GLY A 453 13.30 -5.04 16.30
C GLY A 453 13.62 -3.80 17.13
N PRO A 454 12.59 -3.00 17.49
CA PRO A 454 12.71 -1.99 18.54
C PRO A 454 13.31 -2.58 19.82
N VAL A 455 14.10 -1.78 20.54
CA VAL A 455 14.68 -2.15 21.84
C VAL A 455 13.69 -1.97 23.00
N ILE A 456 12.58 -1.26 22.74
CA ILE A 456 11.47 -1.13 23.68
C ILE A 456 10.36 -2.13 23.34
N ASN A 457 9.63 -2.59 24.36
CA ASN A 457 8.65 -3.67 24.21
C ASN A 457 7.20 -3.19 24.13
N ARG A 458 6.92 -1.92 24.43
CA ARG A 458 5.57 -1.34 24.40
C ARG A 458 5.60 0.07 23.80
N PHE A 459 4.50 0.43 23.15
CA PHE A 459 4.27 1.81 22.73
C PHE A 459 3.93 2.65 23.96
N GLU A 460 4.56 3.82 24.07
CA GLU A 460 4.30 4.83 25.11
C GLU A 460 4.12 6.16 24.38
N GLU A 461 3.05 6.89 24.71
CA GLU A 461 2.71 8.19 24.11
C GLU A 461 3.62 9.33 24.57
#